data_AF-A0A1G0C4U4-F1
#
_entry.id   AF-A0A1G0C4U4-F1
#
_cell.length_a   1.000
_cell.length_b   1.000
_cell.length_c   1.000
_cell.angle_alpha   90.00
_cell.angle_beta   90.00
_cell.angle_gamma   90.00
#
_symmetry.space_group_name_H-M   'P 1'
#
loop_
_entity.id
_entity.type
_entity.pdbx_description
1 polymer ?
#
loop_
_entity_poly.entity_id
_entity_poly.type
_entity_poly.pdbx_seq_one_letter_code
_entity_poly.pdbx_strand_id
1 'polypeptide(L)'
;MNKPMVKFIGILLIGAGLSACSSYSYKAFNAQRIDVKTPVEKDPEVDSLVAPYRRALALEMNRVIGEATEDMQVARPNSNLGQWVTDVVLQFGKDSLLANQAEKLPVIAILNTGGIRASLSKGSLTVGDIYKLMPFDNQLIALKLPVDQINEIEAYLQKTGGEPIAGFTVVNGKIVIDNLAESRYLWVITTDFLANGGDKMLFFQAATEKKLSPVLLRDLLLREVERTGTIEEQLEERIRF
;
A
#
# COMPACT_ATOMS: atom_id res chain seq x y z
N MET A 1 63.56 34.34 23.76
CA MET A 1 62.40 35.12 23.28
C MET A 1 61.86 35.93 24.46
N ASN A 2 61.84 37.27 24.39
CA ASN A 2 61.45 38.11 25.53
C ASN A 2 59.97 37.86 25.90
N LYS A 3 59.65 37.70 27.20
CA LYS A 3 58.27 37.55 27.73
C LYS A 3 57.22 38.51 27.11
N PRO A 4 57.51 39.81 26.84
CA PRO A 4 56.55 40.68 26.15
C PRO A 4 56.26 40.27 24.69
N MET A 5 57.24 39.68 23.99
CA MET A 5 57.12 39.26 22.59
C MET A 5 56.23 38.02 22.43
N VAL A 6 56.27 37.10 23.40
CA VAL A 6 55.38 35.91 23.45
C VAL A 6 53.93 36.32 23.71
N LYS A 7 53.69 37.29 24.60
CA LYS A 7 52.35 37.87 24.83
C LYS A 7 51.81 38.56 23.57
N PHE A 8 52.65 39.31 22.86
CA PHE A 8 52.25 39.99 21.63
C PHE A 8 51.86 39.00 20.52
N ILE A 9 52.65 37.94 20.32
CA ILE A 9 52.35 36.88 19.34
C ILE A 9 51.08 36.10 19.73
N GLY A 10 50.87 35.83 21.03
CA GLY A 10 49.65 35.19 21.52
C GLY A 10 48.39 36.03 21.28
N ILE A 11 48.45 37.34 21.51
CA ILE A 11 47.34 38.26 21.23
C ILE A 11 47.07 38.34 19.72
N LEU A 12 48.11 38.32 18.89
CA LEU A 12 47.98 38.36 17.42
C LEU A 12 47.33 37.08 16.87
N LEU A 13 47.69 35.91 17.40
CA LEU A 13 47.11 34.61 17.02
C LEU A 13 45.63 34.47 17.45
N ILE A 14 45.26 35.00 18.61
CA ILE A 14 43.86 35.03 19.07
C ILE A 14 43.03 36.00 18.20
N GLY A 15 43.61 37.14 17.81
CA GLY A 15 42.97 38.11 16.91
C GLY A 15 42.72 37.55 15.51
N ALA A 16 43.67 36.79 14.95
CA ALA A 16 43.54 36.22 13.61
C ALA A 16 42.46 35.11 13.52
N GLY A 17 42.23 34.37 14.60
CA GLY A 17 41.19 33.34 14.67
C GLY A 17 39.76 33.86 14.63
N LEU A 18 39.52 35.12 15.06
CA LEU A 18 38.20 35.74 15.05
C LEU A 18 37.78 36.27 13.67
N SER A 19 38.72 36.42 12.75
CA SER A 19 38.49 36.88 11.37
C SER A 19 38.29 35.75 10.34
N ALA A 20 38.35 34.49 10.76
CA ALA A 20 38.18 33.32 9.88
C ALA A 20 36.70 32.90 9.67
N CYS A 21 35.74 33.57 10.29
CA CYS A 21 34.32 33.37 10.00
C CYS A 21 33.93 34.07 8.69
N SER A 22 34.23 33.45 7.55
CA SER A 22 33.56 33.83 6.30
C SER A 22 32.07 33.51 6.45
N SER A 23 31.23 34.52 6.63
CA SER A 23 29.78 34.34 6.61
C SER A 23 29.38 33.90 5.21
N TYR A 24 29.13 32.60 5.03
CA TYR A 24 28.54 32.08 3.81
C TYR A 24 27.10 32.62 3.73
N SER A 25 26.92 33.69 2.95
CA SER A 25 25.62 34.29 2.71
C SER A 25 24.80 33.34 1.82
N TYR A 26 23.96 32.52 2.43
CA TYR A 26 22.87 31.88 1.70
C TYR A 26 22.01 32.99 1.08
N LYS A 27 22.01 33.07 -0.25
CA LYS A 27 20.95 33.82 -0.94
C LYS A 27 19.65 33.12 -0.59
N ALA A 28 18.84 33.74 0.26
CA ALA A 28 17.50 33.25 0.55
C ALA A 28 16.75 33.12 -0.78
N PHE A 29 16.45 31.89 -1.19
CA PHE A 29 15.63 31.62 -2.35
C PHE A 29 14.18 31.75 -1.92
N ASN A 30 13.53 32.83 -2.34
CA ASN A 30 12.09 32.97 -2.17
C ASN A 30 11.39 32.17 -3.28
N ALA A 31 11.00 30.94 -2.96
CA ALA A 31 10.09 30.17 -3.78
C ALA A 31 8.65 30.61 -3.46
N GLN A 32 7.90 31.03 -4.48
CA GLN A 32 6.47 31.18 -4.36
C GLN A 32 5.81 29.96 -4.99
N ARG A 33 4.97 29.26 -4.21
CA ARG A 33 4.07 28.25 -4.76
C ARG A 33 3.02 28.97 -5.61
N ILE A 34 3.05 28.73 -6.91
CA ILE A 34 1.97 29.16 -7.81
C ILE A 34 0.99 27.99 -7.88
N ASP A 35 -0.14 28.13 -7.20
CA ASP A 35 -1.23 27.18 -7.35
C ASP A 35 -1.80 27.26 -8.76
N VAL A 36 -2.00 26.10 -9.38
CA VAL A 36 -2.73 25.99 -10.64
C VAL A 36 -4.20 26.28 -10.34
N LYS A 37 -4.62 27.54 -10.53
CA LYS A 37 -6.01 27.98 -10.29
C LYS A 37 -6.91 27.48 -11.42
N THR A 38 -7.95 26.74 -11.08
CA THR A 38 -9.05 26.42 -12.01
C THR A 38 -10.04 27.59 -12.05
N PRO A 39 -10.50 28.01 -13.25
CA PRO A 39 -10.24 27.40 -14.55
C PRO A 39 -8.91 27.88 -15.17
N VAL A 40 -8.12 26.93 -15.67
CA VAL A 40 -7.00 27.21 -16.58
C VAL A 40 -7.56 27.15 -17.99
N GLU A 41 -7.37 28.21 -18.78
CA GLU A 41 -7.69 28.19 -20.21
C GLU A 41 -6.81 27.12 -20.88
N LYS A 42 -7.44 26.19 -21.60
CA LYS A 42 -6.71 25.10 -22.26
C LYS A 42 -5.89 25.68 -23.40
N ASP A 43 -4.59 25.43 -23.39
CA ASP A 43 -3.74 25.71 -24.54
C ASP A 43 -4.17 24.80 -25.73
N PRO A 44 -4.60 25.38 -26.88
CA PRO A 44 -5.09 24.59 -28.01
C PRO A 44 -4.03 23.68 -28.64
N GLU A 45 -2.75 24.06 -28.59
CA GLU A 45 -1.64 23.28 -29.14
C GLU A 45 -1.38 22.06 -28.25
N VAL A 46 -1.35 22.27 -26.93
CA VAL A 46 -1.20 21.17 -25.95
C VAL A 46 -2.43 20.24 -25.96
N ASP A 47 -3.65 20.78 -26.01
CA ASP A 47 -4.86 19.94 -26.06
C ASP A 47 -4.91 19.11 -27.34
N SER A 48 -4.54 19.69 -28.49
CA SER A 48 -4.44 18.98 -29.76
C SER A 48 -3.39 17.87 -29.73
N LEU A 49 -2.23 18.13 -29.09
CA LEU A 49 -1.17 17.14 -28.90
C LEU A 49 -1.63 15.95 -28.04
N VAL A 50 -2.39 16.20 -26.96
CA VAL A 50 -2.82 15.18 -26.00
C VAL A 50 -4.11 14.46 -26.43
N ALA A 51 -4.93 15.07 -27.29
CA ALA A 51 -6.21 14.54 -27.75
C ALA A 51 -6.19 13.08 -28.28
N PRO A 52 -5.24 12.65 -29.13
CA PRO A 52 -5.21 11.25 -29.58
C PRO A 52 -4.96 10.26 -28.43
N TYR A 53 -4.06 10.58 -27.49
CA TYR A 53 -3.78 9.74 -26.32
C TYR A 53 -4.97 9.67 -25.37
N ARG A 54 -5.64 10.80 -25.14
CA ARG A 54 -6.86 10.85 -24.31
C ARG A 54 -7.96 9.98 -24.90
N ARG A 55 -8.13 9.98 -26.22
CA ARG A 55 -9.11 9.12 -26.91
C ARG A 55 -8.75 7.64 -26.79
N ALA A 56 -7.51 7.27 -27.06
CA ALA A 56 -7.04 5.89 -26.92
C ALA A 56 -7.20 5.37 -25.48
N LEU A 57 -6.81 6.18 -24.49
CA LEU A 57 -6.98 5.84 -23.08
C LEU A 57 -8.45 5.71 -22.69
N ALA A 58 -9.32 6.61 -23.16
CA ALA A 58 -10.75 6.55 -22.87
C ALA A 58 -11.41 5.28 -23.43
N LEU A 59 -10.97 4.80 -24.60
CA LEU A 59 -11.47 3.53 -25.15
C LEU A 59 -11.18 2.37 -24.22
N GLU A 60 -9.96 2.30 -23.67
CA GLU A 60 -9.59 1.20 -22.78
C GLU A 60 -10.21 1.35 -21.39
N MET A 61 -10.19 2.56 -20.82
CA MET A 61 -10.73 2.81 -19.49
C MET A 61 -12.26 2.63 -19.42
N ASN A 62 -12.98 2.90 -20.52
CA ASN A 62 -14.44 2.75 -20.57
C ASN A 62 -14.90 1.34 -20.97
N ARG A 63 -13.97 0.42 -21.24
CA ARG A 63 -14.31 -0.96 -21.56
C ARG A 63 -14.97 -1.61 -20.35
N VAL A 64 -16.20 -2.09 -20.54
CA VAL A 64 -16.94 -2.85 -19.52
C VAL A 64 -16.32 -4.24 -19.41
N ILE A 65 -16.04 -4.67 -18.18
CA ILE A 65 -15.37 -5.95 -17.86
C ILE A 65 -16.22 -6.88 -17.00
N GLY A 66 -17.32 -6.38 -16.46
CA GLY A 66 -18.25 -7.14 -15.63
C GLY A 66 -19.27 -6.22 -14.99
N GLU A 67 -19.93 -6.68 -13.94
CA GLU A 67 -20.89 -5.90 -13.15
C GLU A 67 -20.82 -6.21 -11.66
N ALA A 68 -21.12 -5.23 -10.80
CA ALA A 68 -21.36 -5.46 -9.38
C ALA A 68 -22.86 -5.67 -9.14
N THR A 69 -23.24 -6.75 -8.45
CA THR A 69 -24.65 -7.07 -8.17
C THR A 69 -25.29 -6.15 -7.12
N GLU A 70 -24.44 -5.52 -6.31
CA GLU A 70 -24.75 -4.56 -5.25
C GLU A 70 -23.68 -3.46 -5.15
N ASP A 71 -23.88 -2.49 -4.26
CA ASP A 71 -22.85 -1.48 -3.98
C ASP A 71 -21.70 -2.11 -3.17
N MET A 72 -20.49 -2.04 -3.71
CA MET A 72 -19.28 -2.55 -3.09
C MET A 72 -18.58 -1.43 -2.32
N GLN A 73 -18.77 -1.41 -1.02
CA GLN A 73 -18.35 -0.32 -0.14
C GLN A 73 -17.00 -0.59 0.51
N VAL A 74 -16.22 0.47 0.73
CA VAL A 74 -14.99 0.42 1.54
C VAL A 74 -15.36 0.86 2.94
N ALA A 75 -15.08 0.02 3.93
CA ALA A 75 -15.36 0.33 5.33
C ALA A 75 -14.44 -0.46 6.27
N ARG A 76 -14.53 -0.09 7.55
CA ARG A 76 -13.87 -0.75 8.69
C ARG A 76 -14.92 -1.03 9.77
N PRO A 77 -14.79 -2.11 10.57
CA PRO A 77 -13.76 -3.15 10.48
C PRO A 77 -14.00 -4.16 9.35
N ASN A 78 -15.24 -4.28 8.87
CA ASN A 78 -15.63 -5.20 7.81
C ASN A 78 -16.24 -4.42 6.64
N SER A 79 -15.99 -4.85 5.42
CA SER A 79 -16.60 -4.30 4.22
C SER A 79 -16.65 -5.35 3.12
N ASN A 80 -17.70 -5.34 2.30
CA ASN A 80 -17.88 -6.32 1.23
C ASN A 80 -16.78 -6.15 0.16
N LEU A 81 -16.45 -4.92 -0.23
CA LEU A 81 -15.35 -4.71 -1.18
C LEU A 81 -14.00 -5.12 -0.60
N GLY A 82 -13.74 -4.80 0.68
CA GLY A 82 -12.53 -5.25 1.36
C GLY A 82 -12.40 -6.77 1.34
N GLN A 83 -13.47 -7.47 1.72
CA GLN A 83 -13.55 -8.94 1.75
C GLN A 83 -13.26 -9.54 0.39
N TRP A 84 -14.03 -9.15 -0.62
CA TRP A 84 -13.87 -9.62 -1.99
C TRP A 84 -12.42 -9.46 -2.48
N VAL A 85 -11.84 -8.26 -2.32
CA VAL A 85 -10.43 -8.02 -2.72
C VAL A 85 -9.48 -8.98 -1.99
N THR A 86 -9.63 -9.13 -0.66
CA THR A 86 -8.76 -10.03 0.10
C THR A 86 -8.97 -11.51 -0.19
N ASP A 87 -10.17 -11.95 -0.55
CA ASP A 87 -10.44 -13.34 -0.90
C ASP A 87 -9.81 -13.70 -2.24
N VAL A 88 -9.91 -12.80 -3.22
CA VAL A 88 -9.22 -12.92 -4.51
C VAL A 88 -7.70 -13.03 -4.29
N VAL A 89 -7.15 -12.18 -3.42
CA VAL A 89 -5.72 -12.23 -3.05
C VAL A 89 -5.34 -13.51 -2.33
N LEU A 90 -6.16 -13.96 -1.38
CA LEU A 90 -5.92 -15.21 -0.65
C LEU A 90 -5.91 -16.40 -1.60
N GLN A 91 -6.90 -16.49 -2.50
CA GLN A 91 -7.02 -17.58 -3.46
C GLN A 91 -5.81 -17.60 -4.40
N PHE A 92 -5.46 -16.45 -4.99
CA PHE A 92 -4.26 -16.32 -5.82
C PHE A 92 -2.99 -16.77 -5.06
N GLY A 93 -2.85 -16.34 -3.81
CA GLY A 93 -1.69 -16.69 -2.99
C GLY A 93 -1.61 -18.18 -2.66
N LYS A 94 -2.74 -18.83 -2.34
CA LYS A 94 -2.82 -20.28 -2.13
C LYS A 94 -2.39 -21.05 -3.39
N ASP A 95 -2.92 -20.65 -4.55
CA ASP A 95 -2.60 -21.28 -5.83
C ASP A 95 -1.12 -21.09 -6.19
N SER A 96 -0.59 -19.89 -5.97
CA SER A 96 0.83 -19.59 -6.21
C SER A 96 1.75 -20.39 -5.29
N LEU A 97 1.44 -20.49 -4.00
CA LEU A 97 2.21 -21.28 -3.04
C LEU A 97 2.19 -22.78 -3.39
N LEU A 98 1.03 -23.30 -3.79
CA LEU A 98 0.89 -24.68 -4.25
C LEU A 98 1.72 -24.95 -5.51
N ALA A 99 1.62 -24.09 -6.52
CA ALA A 99 2.37 -24.23 -7.77
C ALA A 99 3.89 -24.18 -7.56
N ASN A 100 4.35 -23.38 -6.60
CA ASN A 100 5.76 -23.29 -6.21
C ASN A 100 6.20 -24.35 -5.19
N GLN A 101 5.34 -25.33 -4.86
CA GLN A 101 5.62 -26.40 -3.89
C GLN A 101 6.11 -25.85 -2.55
N ALA A 102 5.55 -24.71 -2.12
CA ALA A 102 5.88 -24.11 -0.84
C ALA A 102 5.46 -25.02 0.32
N GLU A 103 6.07 -24.80 1.49
CA GLU A 103 5.73 -25.53 2.70
C GLU A 103 4.23 -25.38 3.01
N LYS A 104 3.58 -26.50 3.35
CA LYS A 104 2.16 -26.54 3.72
C LYS A 104 1.98 -25.94 5.11
N LEU A 105 1.61 -24.67 5.14
CA LEU A 105 1.32 -23.89 6.34
C LEU A 105 -0.07 -23.24 6.22
N PRO A 106 -0.68 -22.79 7.32
CA PRO A 106 -1.84 -21.91 7.25
C PRO A 106 -1.55 -20.69 6.36
N VAL A 107 -2.53 -20.29 5.54
CA VAL A 107 -2.40 -19.15 4.61
C VAL A 107 -3.48 -18.13 4.95
N ILE A 108 -3.06 -16.90 5.19
CA ILE A 108 -3.95 -15.75 5.41
C ILE A 108 -3.63 -14.65 4.42
N ALA A 109 -4.56 -13.72 4.22
CA ALA A 109 -4.32 -12.48 3.49
C ALA A 109 -4.68 -11.27 4.35
N ILE A 110 -3.83 -10.24 4.28
CA ILE A 110 -4.05 -8.95 4.94
C ILE A 110 -3.66 -7.86 3.96
N LEU A 111 -4.58 -6.93 3.72
CA LEU A 111 -4.32 -5.69 2.99
C LEU A 111 -4.60 -4.51 3.91
N ASN A 112 -4.37 -3.28 3.44
CA ASN A 112 -4.79 -2.09 4.16
C ASN A 112 -5.97 -1.43 3.44
N THR A 113 -6.97 -0.95 4.19
CA THR A 113 -8.12 -0.20 3.66
C THR A 113 -7.64 0.98 2.82
N GLY A 114 -6.56 1.65 3.24
CA GLY A 114 -5.99 2.79 2.52
C GLY A 114 -5.47 2.47 1.12
N GLY A 115 -5.22 1.20 0.81
CA GLY A 115 -4.89 0.72 -0.53
C GLY A 115 -6.10 0.69 -1.47
N ILE A 116 -7.31 0.50 -0.93
CA ILE A 116 -8.57 0.46 -1.68
C ILE A 116 -9.16 1.88 -1.71
N ARG A 117 -9.02 2.56 -2.85
CA ARG A 117 -9.18 4.02 -2.96
C ARG A 117 -10.58 4.48 -3.31
N ALA A 118 -11.43 3.58 -3.78
CA ALA A 118 -12.80 3.89 -4.17
C ALA A 118 -13.71 2.68 -3.95
N SER A 119 -14.96 2.97 -3.59
CA SER A 119 -16.07 2.02 -3.66
C SER A 119 -16.54 1.86 -5.11
N LEU A 120 -17.20 0.74 -5.39
CA LEU A 120 -17.83 0.49 -6.69
C LEU A 120 -19.34 0.55 -6.53
N SER A 121 -20.00 1.32 -7.38
CA SER A 121 -21.46 1.31 -7.44
C SER A 121 -21.96 0.04 -8.09
N LYS A 122 -23.16 -0.38 -7.69
CA LYS A 122 -23.92 -1.43 -8.38
C LYS A 122 -24.02 -1.14 -9.88
N GLY A 123 -23.91 -2.20 -10.69
CA GLY A 123 -24.06 -2.14 -12.15
C GLY A 123 -22.74 -2.35 -12.88
N SER A 124 -22.68 -1.89 -14.13
CA SER A 124 -21.54 -2.15 -15.01
C SER A 124 -20.23 -1.60 -14.44
N LEU A 125 -19.20 -2.45 -14.47
CA LEU A 125 -17.84 -2.13 -14.05
C LEU A 125 -16.95 -1.99 -15.27
N THR A 126 -16.16 -0.93 -15.29
CA THR A 126 -15.17 -0.68 -16.34
C THR A 126 -13.74 -0.93 -15.86
N VAL A 127 -12.80 -1.05 -16.79
CA VAL A 127 -11.37 -1.03 -16.48
C VAL A 127 -11.02 0.20 -15.61
N GLY A 128 -11.56 1.37 -15.97
CA GLY A 128 -11.34 2.62 -15.25
C GLY A 128 -11.80 2.57 -13.80
N ASP A 129 -12.83 1.80 -13.47
CA ASP A 129 -13.31 1.67 -12.09
C ASP A 129 -12.34 0.84 -11.23
N ILE A 130 -11.73 -0.21 -11.80
CA ILE A 130 -10.67 -0.96 -11.10
C ILE A 130 -9.40 -0.13 -10.96
N TYR A 131 -9.06 0.72 -11.94
CA TYR A 131 -7.97 1.70 -11.80
C TYR A 131 -8.24 2.75 -10.73
N LYS A 132 -9.48 3.21 -10.56
CA LYS A 132 -9.86 4.11 -9.45
C LYS A 132 -9.80 3.40 -8.11
N LEU A 133 -10.22 2.13 -8.05
CA LEU A 133 -10.20 1.31 -6.84
C LEU A 133 -8.77 1.01 -6.38
N MET A 134 -7.88 0.57 -7.28
CA MET A 134 -6.51 0.14 -6.95
C MET A 134 -5.47 0.83 -7.87
N PRO A 135 -5.22 2.14 -7.70
CA PRO A 135 -4.39 2.91 -8.63
C PRO A 135 -2.87 2.66 -8.49
N PHE A 136 -2.45 1.89 -7.48
CA PHE A 136 -1.04 1.63 -7.22
C PHE A 136 -0.54 0.39 -7.95
N ASP A 137 0.71 0.41 -8.37
CA ASP A 137 1.42 -0.73 -8.98
C ASP A 137 2.02 -1.65 -7.91
N ASN A 138 1.23 -1.92 -6.87
CA ASN A 138 1.62 -2.82 -5.79
C ASN A 138 1.65 -4.27 -6.31
N GLN A 139 2.77 -4.94 -6.11
CA GLN A 139 2.93 -6.36 -6.42
C GLN A 139 2.47 -7.23 -5.26
N LEU A 140 1.94 -8.41 -5.59
CA LEU A 140 1.59 -9.39 -4.57
C LEU A 140 2.84 -10.11 -4.06
N ILE A 141 2.84 -10.40 -2.77
CA ILE A 141 3.96 -11.07 -2.10
C ILE A 141 3.44 -12.05 -1.06
N ALA A 142 4.04 -13.23 -1.00
CA ALA A 142 3.81 -14.19 0.08
C ALA A 142 4.96 -14.10 1.09
N LEU A 143 4.63 -13.96 2.36
CA LEU A 143 5.56 -13.83 3.47
C LEU A 143 5.44 -15.04 4.40
N LYS A 144 6.55 -15.71 4.69
CA LYS A 144 6.58 -16.74 5.73
C LYS A 144 6.81 -16.06 7.06
N LEU A 145 5.75 -15.89 7.83
CA LEU A 145 5.77 -15.13 9.07
C LEU A 145 5.81 -16.07 10.28
N PRO A 146 6.65 -15.82 11.29
CA PRO A 146 6.56 -16.52 12.56
C PRO A 146 5.20 -16.26 13.23
N VAL A 147 4.62 -17.29 13.86
CA VAL A 147 3.32 -17.18 14.55
C VAL A 147 3.36 -16.21 15.73
N ASP A 148 4.53 -15.94 16.32
CA ASP A 148 4.68 -14.96 17.41
C ASP A 148 4.34 -13.51 17.01
N GLN A 149 4.33 -13.20 15.70
CA GLN A 149 3.95 -11.89 15.18
C GLN A 149 2.43 -11.64 15.21
N ILE A 150 1.61 -12.66 15.47
CA ILE A 150 0.15 -12.51 15.54
C ILE A 150 -0.27 -11.46 16.57
N ASN A 151 0.42 -11.37 17.71
CA ASN A 151 0.09 -10.38 18.73
C ASN A 151 0.25 -8.93 18.22
N GLU A 152 1.25 -8.67 17.38
CA GLU A 152 1.47 -7.36 16.75
C GLU A 152 0.40 -7.07 15.69
N ILE A 153 -0.02 -8.10 14.94
CA ILE A 153 -1.12 -7.99 13.98
C ILE A 153 -2.44 -7.68 14.70
N GLU A 154 -2.75 -8.39 15.78
CA GLU A 154 -3.93 -8.13 16.62
C GLU A 154 -3.95 -6.70 17.15
N ALA A 155 -2.84 -6.25 17.75
CA ALA A 155 -2.71 -4.89 18.26
C ALA A 155 -2.86 -3.84 17.14
N TYR A 156 -2.30 -4.11 15.97
CA TYR A 156 -2.45 -3.24 14.80
C TYR A 156 -3.90 -3.15 14.35
N LEU A 157 -4.60 -4.28 14.16
CA LEU A 157 -5.99 -4.30 13.73
C LEU A 157 -6.91 -3.57 14.72
N GLN A 158 -6.72 -3.77 16.03
CA GLN A 158 -7.47 -3.03 17.05
C GLN A 158 -7.23 -1.53 16.94
N LYS A 159 -5.97 -1.11 16.74
CA LYS A 159 -5.60 0.30 16.62
C LYS A 159 -6.15 0.96 15.36
N THR A 160 -6.17 0.25 14.23
CA THR A 160 -6.67 0.82 12.96
C THR A 160 -8.19 0.72 12.84
N GLY A 161 -8.85 -0.03 13.72
CA GLY A 161 -10.27 -0.32 13.62
C GLY A 161 -10.57 -1.39 12.57
N GLY A 162 -9.59 -2.24 12.25
CA GLY A 162 -9.69 -3.32 11.26
C GLY A 162 -9.08 -2.97 9.92
N GLU A 163 -8.80 -4.00 9.15
CA GLU A 163 -8.34 -3.92 7.76
C GLU A 163 -8.99 -5.08 6.98
N PRO A 164 -8.96 -5.07 5.63
CA PRO A 164 -9.38 -6.22 4.84
C PRO A 164 -8.55 -7.47 5.19
N ILE A 165 -9.25 -8.56 5.53
CA ILE A 165 -8.65 -9.84 5.92
C ILE A 165 -9.36 -11.02 5.24
N ALA A 166 -8.60 -12.09 5.00
CA ALA A 166 -9.13 -13.38 4.55
C ALA A 166 -8.30 -14.55 5.10
N GLY A 167 -8.94 -15.70 5.28
CA GLY A 167 -8.30 -16.91 5.81
C GLY A 167 -8.19 -16.96 7.34
N PHE A 168 -8.75 -15.97 8.03
CA PHE A 168 -8.87 -15.93 9.49
C PHE A 168 -10.00 -14.99 9.92
N THR A 169 -10.37 -15.07 11.19
CA THR A 169 -11.29 -14.11 11.83
C THR A 169 -10.63 -13.48 13.06
N VAL A 170 -11.17 -12.36 13.51
CA VAL A 170 -10.83 -11.72 14.77
C VAL A 170 -12.06 -11.78 15.67
N VAL A 171 -11.94 -12.37 16.85
CA VAL A 171 -13.01 -12.48 17.84
C VAL A 171 -12.48 -11.97 19.18
N ASN A 172 -13.16 -10.98 19.77
CA ASN A 172 -12.72 -10.29 20.98
C ASN A 172 -11.28 -9.76 20.86
N GLY A 173 -10.93 -9.23 19.68
CA GLY A 173 -9.59 -8.73 19.37
C GLY A 173 -8.51 -9.81 19.18
N LYS A 174 -8.88 -11.11 19.14
CA LYS A 174 -7.97 -12.24 18.95
C LYS A 174 -8.14 -12.94 17.62
N ILE A 175 -7.01 -13.23 16.95
CA ILE A 175 -6.98 -13.93 15.67
C ILE A 175 -7.30 -15.41 15.89
N VAL A 176 -8.23 -15.92 15.06
CA VAL A 176 -8.60 -17.34 14.99
C VAL A 176 -8.30 -17.84 13.58
N ILE A 177 -7.33 -18.76 13.49
CA ILE A 177 -6.88 -19.42 12.26
C ILE A 177 -6.99 -20.93 12.44
N ASP A 178 -7.59 -21.61 11.47
CA ASP A 178 -7.68 -23.07 11.46
C ASP A 178 -6.28 -23.71 11.39
N ASN A 179 -6.04 -24.72 12.23
CA ASN A 179 -4.79 -25.48 12.32
C ASN A 179 -3.53 -24.66 12.68
N LEU A 180 -3.70 -23.50 13.33
CA LEU A 180 -2.57 -22.67 13.74
C LEU A 180 -1.74 -23.28 14.89
N ALA A 181 -2.40 -23.97 15.83
CA ALA A 181 -1.77 -24.42 17.08
C ALA A 181 -0.57 -25.36 16.89
N GLU A 182 -0.51 -26.06 15.76
CA GLU A 182 0.57 -27.00 15.42
C GLU A 182 1.68 -26.33 14.60
N SER A 183 1.51 -25.08 14.19
CA SER A 183 2.41 -24.40 13.27
C SER A 183 3.31 -23.39 13.97
N ARG A 184 4.57 -23.34 13.54
CA ARG A 184 5.53 -22.29 13.94
C ARG A 184 5.50 -21.07 13.03
N TYR A 185 4.97 -21.26 11.82
CA TYR A 185 4.93 -20.25 10.77
C TYR A 185 3.57 -20.23 10.08
N LEU A 186 3.26 -19.13 9.41
CA LEU A 186 2.14 -19.05 8.49
C LEU A 186 2.57 -18.30 7.22
N TRP A 187 1.86 -18.53 6.13
CA TRP A 187 1.97 -17.68 4.95
C TRP A 187 1.00 -16.50 5.07
N VAL A 188 1.53 -15.29 4.88
CA VAL A 188 0.72 -14.08 4.72
C VAL A 188 0.84 -13.59 3.29
N ILE A 189 -0.29 -13.49 2.61
CA ILE A 189 -0.40 -12.89 1.28
C ILE A 189 -0.75 -11.41 1.45
N THR A 190 0.08 -10.54 0.92
CA THR A 190 -0.10 -9.09 1.02
C THR A 190 0.53 -8.39 -0.18
N THR A 191 0.76 -7.08 -0.10
CA THR A 191 1.49 -6.32 -1.12
C THR A 191 2.93 -6.04 -0.72
N ASP A 192 3.81 -5.84 -1.69
CA ASP A 192 5.20 -5.43 -1.50
C ASP A 192 5.32 -4.11 -0.70
N PHE A 193 4.42 -3.15 -0.94
CA PHE A 193 4.32 -1.92 -0.15
C PHE A 193 4.17 -2.20 1.35
N LEU A 194 3.20 -3.05 1.72
CA LEU A 194 2.95 -3.40 3.13
C LEU A 194 4.08 -4.28 3.69
N ALA A 195 4.56 -5.25 2.91
CA ALA A 195 5.68 -6.12 3.28
C ALA A 195 6.99 -5.38 3.59
N ASN A 196 7.13 -4.16 3.06
CA ASN A 196 8.25 -3.26 3.32
C ASN A 196 8.00 -2.27 4.46
N GLY A 197 6.91 -2.43 5.22
CA GLY A 197 6.56 -1.59 6.36
C GLY A 197 5.64 -0.42 6.02
N GLY A 198 5.07 -0.40 4.81
CA GLY A 198 3.99 0.51 4.43
C GLY A 198 2.85 0.46 5.44
N ASP A 199 2.21 1.62 5.65
CA ASP A 199 1.13 1.82 6.62
C ASP A 199 1.48 1.39 8.06
N LYS A 200 2.77 1.34 8.40
CA LYS A 200 3.30 0.90 9.71
C LYS A 200 3.03 -0.58 10.03
N MET A 201 2.80 -1.42 9.03
CA MET A 201 2.74 -2.88 9.19
C MET A 201 4.14 -3.50 9.36
N LEU A 202 4.89 -3.03 10.37
CA LEU A 202 6.30 -3.38 10.59
C LEU A 202 6.50 -4.85 10.96
N PHE A 203 5.48 -5.51 11.50
CA PHE A 203 5.50 -6.95 11.82
C PHE A 203 5.83 -7.82 10.60
N PHE A 204 5.51 -7.38 9.38
CA PHE A 204 5.90 -8.10 8.16
C PHE A 204 7.40 -8.15 7.90
N GLN A 205 8.19 -7.28 8.53
CA GLN A 205 9.65 -7.32 8.42
C GLN A 205 10.26 -8.53 9.16
N ALA A 206 9.52 -9.17 10.07
CA ALA A 206 9.94 -10.41 10.74
C ALA A 206 9.80 -11.66 9.85
N ALA A 207 9.30 -11.53 8.61
CA ALA A 207 9.17 -12.66 7.69
C ALA A 207 10.54 -13.33 7.42
N THR A 208 10.59 -14.64 7.59
CA THR A 208 11.80 -15.45 7.36
C THR A 208 12.02 -15.80 5.89
N GLU A 209 10.96 -15.67 5.09
CA GLU A 209 10.98 -15.89 3.66
C GLU A 209 10.01 -14.94 2.97
N LYS A 210 10.40 -14.45 1.78
CA LYS A 210 9.59 -13.57 0.94
C LYS A 210 9.56 -14.12 -0.47
N LYS A 211 8.37 -14.37 -1.02
CA LYS A 211 8.16 -14.80 -2.40
C LYS A 211 7.38 -13.71 -3.15
N LEU A 212 8.11 -12.87 -3.89
CA LEU A 212 7.52 -11.80 -4.69
C LEU A 212 6.90 -12.39 -5.98
N SER A 213 5.67 -11.97 -6.27
CA SER A 213 5.00 -12.26 -7.53
C SER A 213 5.15 -11.06 -8.48
N PRO A 214 5.35 -11.29 -9.80
CA PRO A 214 5.33 -10.20 -10.77
C PRO A 214 3.92 -9.62 -11.00
N VAL A 215 2.89 -10.25 -10.44
CA VAL A 215 1.49 -9.85 -10.62
C VAL A 215 1.16 -8.64 -9.75
N LEU A 216 0.65 -7.58 -10.39
CA LEU A 216 0.08 -6.43 -9.71
C LEU A 216 -1.28 -6.78 -9.10
N LEU A 217 -1.58 -6.25 -7.91
CA LEU A 217 -2.89 -6.42 -7.28
C LEU A 217 -4.01 -5.94 -8.21
N ARG A 218 -3.86 -4.77 -8.84
CA ARG A 218 -4.85 -4.24 -9.79
C ARG A 218 -5.12 -5.20 -10.95
N ASP A 219 -4.07 -5.78 -11.52
CA ASP A 219 -4.19 -6.70 -12.66
C ASP A 219 -4.86 -8.01 -12.24
N LEU A 220 -4.61 -8.49 -11.03
CA LEU A 220 -5.32 -9.64 -10.47
C LEU A 220 -6.82 -9.34 -10.37
N LEU A 221 -7.20 -8.18 -9.84
CA LEU A 221 -8.62 -7.80 -9.71
C LEU A 221 -9.28 -7.65 -11.08
N LEU A 222 -8.62 -7.03 -12.06
CA LEU A 222 -9.13 -6.92 -13.44
C LEU A 222 -9.43 -8.30 -14.02
N ARG A 223 -8.46 -9.23 -13.94
CA ARG A 223 -8.63 -10.60 -14.45
C ARG A 223 -9.73 -11.34 -13.73
N GLU A 224 -9.87 -11.13 -12.42
CA GLU A 224 -10.91 -11.79 -11.66
C GLU A 224 -12.29 -11.34 -12.11
N VAL A 225 -12.53 -10.02 -12.27
CA VAL A 225 -13.81 -9.50 -12.78
C VAL A 225 -14.09 -9.99 -14.19
N GLU A 226 -13.09 -9.98 -15.09
CA GLU A 226 -13.24 -10.50 -16.45
C GLU A 226 -13.54 -12.02 -16.45
N ARG A 227 -13.01 -12.77 -15.48
CA ARG A 227 -13.19 -14.21 -15.34
C ARG A 227 -14.57 -14.56 -14.78
N THR A 228 -15.03 -13.85 -13.76
CA THR A 228 -16.31 -14.14 -13.09
C THR A 228 -17.49 -13.47 -13.79
N GLY A 229 -17.25 -12.35 -14.48
CA GLY A 229 -18.29 -11.50 -15.10
C GLY A 229 -19.07 -10.67 -14.09
N THR A 230 -19.15 -11.11 -12.84
CA THR A 230 -19.85 -10.43 -11.75
C THR A 230 -18.98 -10.33 -10.49
N ILE A 231 -19.17 -9.26 -9.73
CA ILE A 231 -18.76 -9.15 -8.34
C ILE A 231 -20.01 -9.26 -7.47
N GLU A 232 -20.03 -10.27 -6.61
CA GLU A 232 -21.04 -10.51 -5.59
C GLU A 232 -20.31 -10.92 -4.32
N GLU A 233 -20.57 -10.22 -3.21
CA GLU A 233 -19.90 -10.52 -1.93
C GLU A 233 -20.85 -10.21 -0.79
N GLN A 234 -21.33 -11.26 -0.13
CA GLN A 234 -22.12 -11.10 1.08
C GLN A 234 -21.21 -10.69 2.23
N LEU A 235 -21.48 -9.52 2.83
CA LEU A 235 -20.70 -9.03 3.96
C LEU A 235 -20.72 -10.01 5.15
N GLU A 236 -19.54 -10.47 5.54
CA GLU A 236 -19.31 -11.28 6.74
C GLU A 236 -18.70 -10.46 7.90
N GLU A 237 -19.00 -10.79 9.15
CA GLU A 237 -18.33 -10.16 10.30
C GLU A 237 -17.01 -10.88 10.66
N ARG A 238 -16.01 -10.76 9.78
CA ARG A 238 -14.68 -11.39 9.97
C ARG A 238 -13.91 -10.78 11.13
N ILE A 239 -14.11 -9.51 11.43
CA ILE A 239 -13.48 -8.80 12.55
C ILE A 239 -14.52 -8.36 13.56
N ARG A 240 -14.38 -8.84 14.80
CA ARG A 240 -15.17 -8.47 15.98
C ARG A 240 -14.21 -8.19 17.14
N PHE A 241 -14.15 -6.93 17.57
CA PHE A 241 -13.32 -6.49 18.69
C PHE A 241 -13.99 -6.73 20.04
#